data_AF-A0A414NEY7-F1
#
_entry.id   AF-A0A414NEY7-F1
#
_cell.length_a   1.000
_cell.length_b   1.000
_cell.length_c   1.000
_cell.angle_alpha   90.00
_cell.angle_beta   90.00
_cell.angle_gamma   90.00
#
_symmetry.space_group_name_H-M   'P 1'
#
loop_
_entity.id
_entity.type
_entity.pdbx_description
1 polymer ?
#
loop_
_entity_poly.entity_id
_entity_poly.type
_entity_poly.pdbx_seq_one_letter_code
_entity_poly.pdbx_strand_id
1 'polypeptide(L)'
;MPTPSVLAFGVDGGPLSERELDALRWARDAGYAIAVFTHELAEPVRAQLAEHGIPATVLADDEGPASEPDAPFTVAAARAEALARFCVQRGTTLEHAVVIAVTPRDCEAMMSAGRALSLNGAGIDAAMTAERTFFPREMSGLVHALNAAVAMRV
;
A
#
# COMPACT_ATOMS: atom_id res chain seq x y z
N MET A 1 -10.43 -1.52 17.56
CA MET A 1 -10.41 -1.52 16.08
C MET A 1 -10.44 -2.96 15.61
N PRO A 2 -11.03 -3.27 14.43
CA PRO A 2 -10.96 -4.61 13.87
C PRO A 2 -9.49 -5.00 13.62
N THR A 3 -9.20 -6.30 13.73
CA THR A 3 -7.87 -6.85 13.41
C THR A 3 -7.59 -6.62 11.92
N PRO A 4 -6.50 -5.93 11.54
CA PRO A 4 -6.27 -5.62 10.14
C PRO A 4 -5.97 -6.88 9.34
N SER A 5 -6.58 -6.99 8.16
CA SER A 5 -6.47 -8.15 7.27
C SER A 5 -5.86 -7.82 5.91
N VAL A 6 -5.84 -6.54 5.52
CA VAL A 6 -5.29 -6.03 4.26
C VAL A 6 -4.13 -5.09 4.54
N LEU A 7 -3.06 -5.19 3.73
CA LEU A 7 -1.91 -4.30 3.77
C LEU A 7 -1.69 -3.72 2.38
N ALA A 8 -1.62 -2.39 2.26
CA ALA A 8 -1.37 -1.72 0.99
C ALA A 8 -0.31 -0.62 1.09
N PHE A 9 0.49 -0.45 0.04
CA PHE A 9 1.55 0.57 -0.04
C PHE A 9 2.00 0.79 -1.49
N GLY A 10 2.59 1.96 -1.78
CA GLY A 10 3.13 2.29 -3.11
C GLY A 10 4.59 1.88 -3.32
N VAL A 11 4.98 1.55 -4.56
CA VAL A 11 6.38 1.22 -4.95
C VAL A 11 6.98 2.18 -5.98
N ASP A 12 6.43 3.39 -6.08
CA ASP A 12 6.76 4.41 -7.10
C ASP A 12 8.23 4.91 -7.12
N GLY A 13 9.10 4.43 -6.23
CA GLY A 13 10.51 4.82 -6.14
C GLY A 13 11.49 3.78 -6.68
N GLY A 14 11.03 2.84 -7.51
CA GLY A 14 11.83 1.74 -8.06
C GLY A 14 11.60 0.39 -7.35
N PRO A 15 12.31 -0.68 -7.79
CA PRO A 15 12.04 -2.05 -7.38
C PRO A 15 12.20 -2.25 -5.88
N LEU A 16 11.54 -3.28 -5.33
CA LEU A 16 11.68 -3.64 -3.92
C LEU A 16 13.09 -4.19 -3.66
N SER A 17 13.70 -3.74 -2.57
CA SER A 17 14.96 -4.31 -2.08
C SER A 17 14.71 -5.67 -1.41
N GLU A 18 15.76 -6.50 -1.28
CA GLU A 18 15.65 -7.81 -0.61
C GLU A 18 15.08 -7.70 0.81
N ARG A 19 15.46 -6.65 1.56
CA ARG A 19 14.93 -6.42 2.92
C ARG A 19 13.45 -6.09 2.93
N GLU A 20 12.96 -5.36 1.93
CA GLU A 20 11.53 -5.05 1.79
C GLU A 20 10.76 -6.32 1.40
N LEU A 21 11.31 -7.15 0.52
CA LEU A 21 10.74 -8.43 0.13
C LEU A 21 10.66 -9.40 1.34
N ASP A 22 11.69 -9.47 2.16
CA ASP A 22 11.68 -10.27 3.40
C ASP A 22 10.61 -9.79 4.39
N ALA A 23 10.49 -8.48 4.58
CA ALA A 23 9.44 -7.90 5.43
C ALA A 23 8.03 -8.20 4.88
N LEU A 24 7.84 -8.22 3.55
CA LEU A 24 6.58 -8.62 2.94
C LEU A 24 6.25 -10.10 3.14
N ARG A 25 7.25 -10.98 3.15
CA ARG A 25 7.03 -12.40 3.49
C ARG A 25 6.49 -12.52 4.92
N TRP A 26 6.99 -11.72 5.85
CA TRP A 26 6.48 -11.70 7.22
C TRP A 26 5.06 -11.14 7.30
N ALA A 27 4.74 -10.11 6.52
CA ALA A 27 3.36 -9.60 6.40
C ALA A 27 2.40 -10.67 5.87
N ARG A 28 2.81 -11.41 4.84
CA ARG A 28 2.06 -12.55 4.32
C ARG A 28 1.86 -13.61 5.40
N ASP A 29 2.92 -13.99 6.11
CA ASP A 29 2.87 -15.05 7.13
C ASP A 29 2.02 -14.65 8.35
N ALA A 30 1.91 -13.36 8.64
CA ALA A 30 0.95 -12.80 9.60
C ALA A 30 -0.52 -12.85 9.10
N GLY A 31 -0.74 -13.24 7.84
CA GLY A 31 -2.05 -13.43 7.24
C GLY A 31 -2.59 -12.23 6.46
N TYR A 32 -1.75 -11.25 6.11
CA TYR A 32 -2.18 -10.11 5.31
C TYR A 32 -2.45 -10.50 3.86
N ALA A 33 -3.58 -10.02 3.33
CA ALA A 33 -3.76 -9.87 1.89
C ALA A 33 -3.03 -8.59 1.45
N ILE A 34 -1.99 -8.74 0.64
CA ILE A 34 -1.09 -7.64 0.27
C ILE A 34 -1.53 -7.04 -1.07
N ALA A 35 -1.70 -5.71 -1.10
CA ALA A 35 -1.89 -4.91 -2.30
C ALA A 35 -0.70 -3.96 -2.49
N VAL A 36 -0.26 -3.77 -3.73
CA VAL A 36 0.89 -2.90 -4.05
C VAL A 36 0.47 -1.90 -5.11
N PHE A 37 0.52 -0.61 -4.80
CA PHE A 37 0.22 0.45 -5.76
C PHE A 37 1.46 0.74 -6.62
N THR A 38 1.25 0.95 -7.92
CA THR A 38 2.32 1.36 -8.84
C THR A 38 1.79 2.36 -9.86
N HIS A 39 2.54 3.44 -10.05
CA HIS A 39 2.32 4.36 -11.16
C HIS A 39 3.04 3.95 -12.46
N GLU A 40 4.05 3.08 -12.36
CA GLU A 40 4.76 2.53 -13.53
C GLU A 40 4.11 1.22 -14.00
N LEU A 41 4.73 0.58 -15.00
CA LEU A 41 4.36 -0.74 -15.50
C LEU A 41 4.21 -1.74 -14.33
N ALA A 42 3.03 -2.36 -14.23
CA ALA A 42 2.74 -3.35 -13.20
C ALA A 42 3.56 -4.64 -13.36
N GLU A 43 3.89 -5.00 -14.59
CA GLU A 43 4.52 -6.29 -14.91
C GLU A 43 5.89 -6.50 -14.23
N PRO A 44 6.84 -5.55 -14.23
CA PRO A 44 8.07 -5.68 -13.46
C PRO A 44 7.85 -5.95 -11.96
N VAL A 45 6.89 -5.24 -11.34
CA VAL A 45 6.58 -5.41 -9.91
C VAL A 45 5.93 -6.78 -9.67
N ARG A 46 4.99 -7.18 -10.53
CA ARG A 46 4.35 -8.51 -10.49
C ARG A 46 5.38 -9.62 -10.64
N ALA A 47 6.29 -9.51 -11.61
CA ALA A 47 7.36 -10.48 -11.85
C ALA A 47 8.29 -10.60 -10.63
N GLN A 48 8.72 -9.47 -10.07
CA GLN A 48 9.54 -9.46 -8.87
C GLN A 48 8.84 -10.16 -7.69
N LEU A 49 7.58 -9.80 -7.40
CA LEU A 49 6.82 -10.43 -6.31
C LEU A 49 6.64 -11.94 -6.53
N ALA A 50 6.39 -12.36 -7.78
CA ALA A 50 6.24 -13.76 -8.14
C ALA A 50 7.55 -14.56 -7.97
N GLU A 51 8.68 -14.01 -8.40
CA GLU A 51 10.01 -14.62 -8.24
C GLU A 51 10.34 -14.89 -6.76
N HIS A 52 9.92 -13.97 -5.88
CA HIS A 52 10.11 -14.11 -4.44
C HIS A 52 8.98 -14.87 -3.72
N GLY A 53 7.99 -15.39 -4.45
CA GLY A 53 6.87 -16.17 -3.90
C GLY A 53 5.97 -15.37 -2.95
N ILE A 54 5.78 -14.07 -3.23
CA ILE A 54 4.94 -13.16 -2.45
C ILE A 54 3.58 -13.05 -3.16
N PRO A 55 2.48 -13.59 -2.60
CA PRO A 55 1.15 -13.51 -3.18
C PRO A 55 0.55 -12.12 -2.91
N ALA A 56 0.96 -11.14 -3.71
CA ALA A 56 0.49 -9.77 -3.65
C ALA A 56 -0.25 -9.39 -4.95
N THR A 57 -1.24 -8.52 -4.81
CA THR A 57 -1.98 -7.97 -5.96
C THR A 57 -1.42 -6.59 -6.30
N VAL A 58 -0.88 -6.44 -7.50
CA VAL A 58 -0.39 -5.15 -7.99
C VAL A 58 -1.55 -4.38 -8.60
N LEU A 59 -1.82 -3.19 -8.06
CA LEU A 59 -2.87 -2.26 -8.45
C LEU A 59 -2.19 -1.08 -9.18
N ALA A 60 -2.26 -1.07 -10.51
CA ALA A 60 -1.71 0.05 -11.27
C ALA A 60 -2.64 1.27 -11.25
N ASP A 61 -2.06 2.47 -11.22
CA ASP A 61 -2.82 3.73 -11.27
C ASP A 61 -3.69 3.82 -12.55
N ASP A 62 -3.24 3.23 -13.67
CA ASP A 62 -3.93 3.24 -14.97
C ASP A 62 -4.95 2.10 -15.16
N GLU A 63 -5.03 1.12 -14.26
CA GLU A 63 -6.00 0.00 -14.32
C GLU A 63 -7.36 0.36 -13.66
N GLY A 64 -7.59 1.64 -13.39
CA GLY A 64 -8.92 2.17 -13.05
C GLY A 64 -9.91 1.99 -14.22
N PRO A 65 -11.24 2.06 -13.97
CA PRO A 65 -12.16 2.19 -15.09
C PRO A 65 -11.72 3.43 -15.87
N ALA A 66 -11.75 3.38 -17.21
CA ALA A 66 -11.51 4.57 -18.02
C ALA A 66 -12.51 5.65 -17.54
N SER A 67 -12.04 6.57 -16.69
CA SER A 67 -12.88 7.63 -16.18
C SER A 67 -13.43 8.38 -17.39
N GLU A 68 -14.72 8.67 -17.39
CA GLU A 68 -15.31 9.53 -18.40
C GLU A 68 -14.48 10.82 -18.50
N PRO A 69 -14.23 11.35 -19.70
CA PRO A 69 -13.20 12.36 -19.99
C PRO A 69 -13.37 13.71 -19.27
N ASP A 70 -14.41 13.89 -18.45
CA ASP A 70 -14.77 15.15 -17.79
C ASP A 70 -14.78 15.11 -16.25
N ALA A 71 -14.45 13.97 -15.62
CA ALA A 71 -14.29 13.95 -14.15
C ALA A 71 -12.83 14.24 -13.79
N PRO A 72 -12.51 15.22 -12.92
CA PRO A 72 -11.18 15.38 -12.36
C PRO A 72 -10.91 14.23 -11.37
N PHE A 73 -10.66 13.03 -11.88
CA PHE A 73 -10.18 11.91 -11.09
C PHE A 73 -8.70 12.15 -10.82
N THR A 74 -8.37 12.56 -9.60
CA THR A 74 -6.98 12.61 -9.13
C THR A 74 -6.46 11.17 -9.05
N VAL A 75 -5.19 10.94 -9.41
CA VAL A 75 -4.55 9.62 -9.30
C VAL A 75 -4.67 9.03 -7.87
N ALA A 76 -4.72 9.89 -6.86
CA ALA A 76 -4.91 9.47 -5.48
C ALA A 76 -6.30 8.83 -5.24
N ALA A 77 -7.37 9.33 -5.88
CA ALA A 77 -8.70 8.74 -5.80
C ALA A 77 -8.76 7.35 -6.45
N ALA A 78 -8.00 7.14 -7.53
CA ALA A 78 -7.92 5.84 -8.20
C ALA A 78 -7.32 4.75 -7.28
N ARG A 79 -6.28 5.09 -6.48
CA ARG A 79 -5.71 4.14 -5.50
C ARG A 79 -6.69 3.78 -4.40
N ALA A 80 -7.44 4.76 -3.90
CA ALA A 80 -8.46 4.52 -2.87
C ALA A 80 -9.57 3.59 -3.41
N GLU A 81 -10.04 3.81 -4.63
CA GLU A 81 -11.04 2.95 -5.27
C GLU A 81 -10.51 1.54 -5.55
N ALA A 82 -9.29 1.42 -6.08
CA ALA A 82 -8.65 0.13 -6.33
C ALA A 82 -8.49 -0.67 -5.03
N LEU A 83 -8.10 -0.01 -3.94
CA LEU A 83 -8.01 -0.62 -2.61
C LEU A 83 -9.38 -1.07 -2.10
N ALA A 84 -10.42 -0.24 -2.28
CA ALA A 84 -11.77 -0.59 -1.86
C ALA A 84 -12.28 -1.86 -2.58
N ARG A 85 -12.07 -1.95 -3.90
CA ARG A 85 -12.40 -3.16 -4.69
C ARG A 85 -11.60 -4.36 -4.23
N PHE A 86 -10.31 -4.20 -3.96
CA PHE A 86 -9.47 -5.27 -3.43
C PHE A 86 -10.00 -5.81 -2.09
N CYS A 87 -10.37 -4.92 -1.16
CA CYS A 87 -10.98 -5.31 0.12
C CYS A 87 -12.28 -6.11 -0.10
N VAL A 88 -13.16 -5.65 -0.98
CA VAL A 88 -14.43 -6.35 -1.30
C VAL A 88 -14.18 -7.74 -1.86
N GLN A 89 -13.22 -7.89 -2.79
CA GLN A 89 -12.85 -9.21 -3.35
C GLN A 89 -12.32 -10.18 -2.28
N ARG A 90 -11.76 -9.67 -1.18
CA ARG A 90 -11.29 -10.44 -0.03
C ARG A 90 -12.36 -10.63 1.05
N GLY A 91 -13.59 -10.19 0.81
CA GLY A 91 -14.69 -10.28 1.79
C GLY A 91 -14.50 -9.36 3.00
N THR A 92 -13.80 -8.24 2.82
CA THR A 92 -13.50 -7.27 3.89
C THR A 92 -13.79 -5.83 3.45
N THR A 93 -13.50 -4.88 4.33
CA THR A 93 -13.73 -3.43 4.13
C THR A 93 -12.44 -2.65 4.36
N LEU A 94 -12.41 -1.38 3.95
CA LEU A 94 -11.27 -0.49 4.19
C LEU A 94 -10.91 -0.33 5.67
N GLU A 95 -11.86 -0.51 6.60
CA GLU A 95 -11.63 -0.52 8.04
C GLU A 95 -10.61 -1.60 8.50
N HIS A 96 -10.45 -2.66 7.71
CA HIS A 96 -9.49 -3.74 7.97
C HIS A 96 -8.16 -3.54 7.22
N ALA A 97 -8.01 -2.45 6.48
CA ALA A 97 -6.79 -2.15 5.74
C ALA A 97 -5.82 -1.33 6.60
N VAL A 98 -4.53 -1.69 6.51
CA VAL A 98 -3.41 -0.82 6.84
C VAL A 98 -2.84 -0.29 5.54
N VAL A 99 -2.75 1.02 5.42
CA VAL A 99 -2.06 1.66 4.29
C VAL A 99 -0.78 2.32 4.79
N ILE A 100 0.33 2.03 4.11
CA ILE A 100 1.61 2.72 4.30
C ILE A 100 1.75 3.71 3.14
N ALA A 101 1.60 5.00 3.42
CA ALA A 101 1.87 6.04 2.45
C ALA A 101 3.39 6.20 2.26
N VAL A 102 3.85 5.94 1.03
CA VAL A 102 5.25 6.05 0.61
C VAL A 102 5.46 7.35 -0.18
N THR A 103 4.48 7.72 -0.99
CA THR A 103 4.48 8.98 -1.75
C THR A 103 3.17 9.75 -1.55
N PRO A 104 3.08 11.04 -1.95
CA PRO A 104 1.84 11.80 -1.88
C PRO A 104 0.65 11.16 -2.62
N ARG A 105 0.90 10.29 -3.59
CA ARG A 105 -0.16 9.57 -4.34
C ARG A 105 -0.94 8.60 -3.45
N ASP A 106 -0.32 8.08 -2.39
CA ASP A 106 -0.95 7.12 -1.49
C ASP A 106 -1.94 7.78 -0.51
N CYS A 107 -1.96 9.11 -0.44
CA CYS A 107 -2.62 9.83 0.65
C CYS A 107 -4.13 9.57 0.72
N GLU A 108 -4.84 9.57 -0.40
CA GLU A 108 -6.29 9.30 -0.39
C GLU A 108 -6.62 7.86 0.00
N ALA A 109 -5.85 6.88 -0.50
CA ALA A 109 -6.00 5.49 -0.09
C ALA A 109 -5.72 5.32 1.41
N MET A 110 -4.72 6.04 1.92
CA MET A 110 -4.34 6.05 3.33
C MET A 110 -5.42 6.66 4.21
N MET A 111 -5.97 7.81 3.82
CA MET A 111 -7.07 8.48 4.56
C MET A 111 -8.34 7.63 4.62
N SER A 112 -8.54 6.75 3.64
CA SER A 112 -9.73 5.88 3.58
C SER A 112 -9.56 4.58 4.39
N ALA A 113 -8.33 4.24 4.79
CA ALA A 113 -8.04 2.99 5.48
C ALA A 113 -8.32 3.09 6.98
N GLY A 114 -8.68 1.97 7.60
CA GLY A 114 -8.89 1.92 9.05
C GLY A 114 -7.61 2.17 9.85
N ARG A 115 -6.44 2.00 9.23
CA ARG A 115 -5.13 2.16 9.86
C ARG A 115 -4.16 2.84 8.90
N ALA A 116 -3.42 3.83 9.38
CA ALA A 116 -2.56 4.66 8.54
C ALA A 116 -1.13 4.73 9.08
N LEU A 117 -0.16 4.45 8.21
CA LEU A 117 1.27 4.63 8.43
C LEU A 117 1.85 5.51 7.32
N SER A 118 2.91 6.27 7.60
CA SER A 118 3.56 7.07 6.57
C SER A 118 5.08 7.00 6.63
N LEU A 119 5.72 7.18 5.48
CA LEU A 119 7.15 7.48 5.40
C LEU A 119 7.36 8.99 5.31
N ASN A 120 8.48 9.45 5.86
CA ASN A 120 8.97 10.81 5.61
C ASN A 120 9.21 10.97 4.09
N GLY A 121 8.50 11.92 3.47
CA GLY A 121 8.47 12.10 2.02
C GLY A 121 7.11 11.81 1.39
N ALA A 122 6.18 11.18 2.12
CA ALA A 122 4.81 10.92 1.65
C ALA A 122 3.88 12.16 1.60
N GLY A 123 4.40 13.35 1.96
CA GLY A 123 3.62 14.60 2.00
C GLY A 123 3.17 14.99 3.41
N ILE A 124 2.80 16.27 3.56
CA ILE A 124 2.41 16.86 4.85
C ILE A 124 1.13 16.20 5.38
N ASP A 125 0.14 16.00 4.51
CA ASP A 125 -1.14 15.38 4.88
C ASP A 125 -0.92 13.95 5.41
N ALA A 126 -0.06 13.18 4.75
CA ALA A 126 0.28 11.83 5.19
C ALA A 126 0.97 11.81 6.57
N ALA A 127 1.82 12.80 6.87
CA ALA A 127 2.48 12.92 8.17
C ALA A 127 1.49 13.34 9.28
N MET A 128 0.48 14.15 8.97
CA MET A 128 -0.52 14.62 9.93
C MET A 128 -1.58 13.56 10.26
N THR A 129 -1.90 12.69 9.30
CA THR A 129 -2.96 11.67 9.44
C THR A 129 -2.44 10.32 9.94
N ALA A 130 -1.18 9.96 9.67
CA ALA A 130 -0.65 8.66 10.04
C ALA A 130 -0.54 8.49 11.57
N GLU A 131 -0.81 7.28 12.04
CA GLU A 131 -0.61 6.91 13.45
C GLU A 131 0.87 6.93 13.82
N ARG A 132 1.73 6.57 12.86
CA ARG A 132 3.19 6.58 12.99
C ARG A 132 3.82 6.97 11.67
N THR A 133 4.84 7.82 11.76
CA THR A 133 5.69 8.19 10.63
C THR A 133 7.09 7.59 10.80
N PHE A 134 7.61 7.02 9.72
CA PHE A 134 8.91 6.37 9.67
C PHE A 134 9.89 7.17 8.81
N PHE A 135 11.16 6.79 8.84
CA PHE A 135 12.17 7.36 7.97
C PHE A 135 11.78 7.19 6.47
N PRO A 136 12.42 7.94 5.57
CA PRO A 136 12.29 7.70 4.13
C PRO A 136 12.68 6.27 3.74
N ARG A 137 12.24 5.83 2.55
CA ARG A 137 12.47 4.48 2.04
C ARG A 137 13.95 4.14 1.94
N GLU A 138 14.77 5.08 1.47
CA GLU A 138 16.23 4.96 1.35
C GLU A 138 16.93 4.72 2.71
N MET A 139 16.30 5.09 3.81
CA MET A 139 16.76 4.83 5.17
C MET A 139 16.07 3.62 5.81
N SER A 140 15.62 2.66 4.98
CA SER A 140 14.88 1.46 5.39
C SER A 140 13.52 1.76 6.05
N GLY A 141 12.94 2.92 5.79
CA GLY A 141 11.64 3.32 6.35
C GLY A 141 10.53 2.32 6.08
N LEU A 142 10.44 1.81 4.85
CA LEU A 142 9.40 0.87 4.43
C LEU A 142 9.49 -0.45 5.22
N VAL A 143 10.69 -0.97 5.45
CA VAL A 143 10.89 -2.19 6.27
C VAL A 143 10.33 -2.00 7.68
N HIS A 144 10.61 -0.86 8.31
CA HIS A 144 10.10 -0.57 9.65
C HIS A 144 8.58 -0.39 9.68
N ALA A 145 8.02 0.24 8.64
CA ALA A 145 6.58 0.40 8.50
C ALA A 145 5.86 -0.95 8.28
N LEU A 146 6.41 -1.83 7.45
CA LEU A 146 5.90 -3.19 7.23
C LEU A 146 5.93 -4.02 8.52
N ASN A 147 7.04 -3.97 9.26
CA ASN A 147 7.15 -4.64 10.56
C ASN A 147 6.16 -4.08 11.59
N ALA A 148 5.93 -2.77 11.57
CA ALA A 148 4.92 -2.14 12.42
C ALA A 148 3.50 -2.60 12.04
N ALA A 149 3.19 -2.70 10.74
CA ALA A 149 1.93 -3.26 10.25
C ALA A 149 1.72 -4.68 10.78
N VAL A 150 2.73 -5.55 10.68
CA VAL A 150 2.68 -6.91 11.24
C VAL A 150 2.36 -6.90 12.74
N ALA A 151 3.05 -6.05 13.51
CA ALA A 151 2.83 -5.94 14.95
C ALA A 151 1.43 -5.43 15.33
N MET A 152 0.68 -4.83 14.40
CA MET A 152 -0.69 -4.36 14.67
C MET A 152 -1.75 -5.45 14.55
N ARG A 153 -1.38 -6.63 14.06
CA ARG A 153 -2.26 -7.79 13.92
C ARG A 153 -2.08 -8.81 15.05
N VAL A 154 -0.94 -8.77 15.73
CA VAL A 154 -0.58 -9.61 16.89
C VAL A 154 -1.24 -9.04 18.15
#